data_AF-A0A6P1QX23-F1
#
_entry.id   AF-A0A6P1QX23-F1
#
_cell.length_a   1.000
_cell.length_b   1.000
_cell.length_c   1.000
_cell.angle_alpha   90.00
_cell.angle_beta   90.00
_cell.angle_gamma   90.00
#
_symmetry.space_group_name_H-M   'P 1'
#
loop_
_entity.id
_entity.type
_entity.pdbx_description
1 polymer ?
#
loop_
_entity_poly.entity_id
_entity_poly.type
_entity_poly.pdbx_seq_one_letter_code
_entity_poly.pdbx_strand_id
1 'polypeptide(L)' 'MAFSNRAMYIPEFFGEGYLATKGHMIITYLDRDKKVVSGTFEFEAKNREGRIIKITQGRFDKRYNY' A
#
# COMPACT_ATOMS: atom_id res chain seq x y z
N MET A 1 12.20 -23.92 -0.65
CA MET A 1 11.96 -22.92 0.41
C MET A 1 11.40 -21.69 -0.25
N ALA A 2 10.16 -21.29 0.06
CA ALA A 2 9.57 -20.05 -0.46
C ALA A 2 9.20 -19.19 0.73
N PHE A 3 9.86 -18.05 0.88
CA PHE A 3 9.56 -17.09 1.93
C PHE A 3 8.33 -16.28 1.51
N SER A 4 7.18 -16.56 2.15
CA SER A 4 5.98 -15.74 2.02
C SER A 4 6.10 -14.53 2.96
N ASN A 5 6.59 -13.40 2.45
CA ASN A 5 6.46 -12.11 3.13
C ASN A 5 5.00 -11.64 3.07
N ARG A 6 4.15 -12.20 3.93
CA ARG A 6 2.82 -11.65 4.21
C ARG A 6 2.85 -10.96 5.56
N ALA A 7 3.46 -9.78 5.62
CA ALA A 7 3.07 -8.80 6.62
C ALA A 7 1.71 -8.22 6.18
N MET A 8 0.65 -9.00 6.35
CA MET A 8 -0.72 -8.52 6.14
C MET A 8 -1.14 -7.83 7.44
N TYR A 9 -1.03 -6.50 7.48
CA TYR A 9 -1.71 -5.72 8.52
C TYR A 9 -3.21 -5.82 8.24
N ILE A 10 -3.92 -6.61 9.05
CA ILE A 10 -5.38 -6.62 9.09
C ILE A 10 -5.76 -5.73 10.27
N PRO A 11 -6.07 -4.45 10.06
CA PRO A 11 -6.71 -3.67 11.09
C PRO A 11 -8.05 -4.34 11.38
N GLU A 12 -8.25 -4.79 12.62
CA GLU A 12 -9.54 -5.24 13.15
C GLU A 12 -10.50 -4.04 13.17
N PHE A 13 -10.95 -3.61 11.99
CA PHE A 13 -11.96 -2.57 11.83
C PHE A 13 -13.21 -3.23 11.27
N PHE A 14 -14.27 -3.19 12.07
CA PHE A 14 -15.62 -3.65 11.79
C PHE A 14 -16.12 -3.14 10.43
N GLY A 15 -16.04 -3.98 9.40
CA GLY A 15 -16.55 -3.71 8.05
C GLY A 15 -15.95 -4.64 6.99
N GLU A 16 -16.68 -4.84 5.89
CA GLU A 16 -16.22 -5.57 4.68
C GLU A 16 -15.01 -4.86 4.05
N GLY A 17 -13.81 -5.14 4.58
CA GLY A 17 -12.56 -4.53 4.13
C GLY A 17 -12.19 -4.92 2.70
N TYR A 18 -11.52 -4.00 2.00
CA TYR A 18 -10.90 -4.27 0.71
C TYR A 18 -9.44 -4.65 0.92
N LEU A 19 -9.01 -5.76 0.30
CA LEU A 19 -7.63 -6.24 0.34
C LEU A 19 -7.00 -6.17 -1.05
N ALA A 20 -5.79 -5.63 -1.13
CA ALA A 20 -4.92 -5.68 -2.30
C ALA A 20 -3.67 -6.49 -1.97
N THR A 21 -3.29 -7.42 -2.85
CA THR A 21 -2.07 -8.23 -2.72
C THR A 21 -1.00 -7.88 -3.76
N LYS A 22 -1.31 -6.96 -4.68
CA LYS A 22 -0.42 -6.48 -5.74
C LYS A 22 -0.78 -5.05 -6.15
N GLY A 23 0.19 -4.32 -6.68
CA GLY A 23 0.06 -2.96 -7.18
C GLY A 23 1.40 -2.45 -7.70
N HIS A 24 1.41 -1.23 -8.24
CA HIS A 24 2.64 -0.54 -8.62
C HIS A 24 2.84 0.67 -7.72
N MET A 25 4.09 0.93 -7.36
CA MET A 25 4.49 2.09 -6.59
C MET A 25 5.72 2.71 -7.25
N ILE A 26 5.70 4.03 -7.39
CA ILE A 26 6.80 4.81 -7.96
C ILE A 26 7.26 5.78 -6.87
N ILE A 27 8.53 5.71 -6.48
CA ILE A 27 9.16 6.71 -5.63
C ILE A 27 9.56 7.87 -6.54
N THR A 28 8.99 9.05 -6.32
CA THR A 28 9.30 10.26 -7.09
C THR A 28 10.29 11.16 -6.37
N TYR A 29 10.42 11.01 -5.05
CA TYR A 29 11.34 11.79 -4.24
C TYR A 29 11.86 10.96 -3.07
N LEU A 30 13.18 11.04 -2.84
CA LEU A 30 13.85 10.45 -1.69
C LEU A 30 14.93 11.42 -1.19
N ASP A 31 14.75 11.90 0.04
CA ASP A 31 15.75 12.68 0.78
C ASP A 31 16.13 11.89 2.03
N ARG A 32 17.36 11.38 2.05
CA ARG A 32 17.84 10.50 3.13
C ARG A 32 18.24 11.29 4.38
N ASP A 33 18.68 12.53 4.21
CA ASP A 33 19.11 13.38 5.33
C ASP A 33 17.89 13.84 6.13
N LYS A 34 16.84 14.26 5.43
CA LYS A 34 15.55 14.64 6.02
C LYS A 34 14.64 13.45 6.31
N LYS A 35 15.05 12.25 5.85
CA LYS A 35 14.31 10.99 5.92
C LYS A 35 12.89 11.11 5.37
N VAL A 36 12.76 11.71 4.19
CA VAL A 36 11.48 11.88 3.48
C VAL A 36 11.47 10.97 2.27
N VAL A 37 10.35 10.28 2.06
CA VAL A 37 10.05 9.54 0.85
C VAL A 37 8.65 9.89 0.37
N SER A 38 8.55 10.21 -0.91
CA SER A 38 7.29 10.58 -1.54
C SER A 38 7.15 9.86 -2.87
N GLY A 39 5.91 9.66 -3.30
CA GLY A 39 5.65 8.92 -4.51
C GLY A 39 4.19 8.73 -4.83
N THR A 40 3.95 7.93 -5.86
CA THR A 40 2.61 7.55 -6.30
C THR A 40 2.42 6.05 -6.24
N PHE A 41 1.18 5.60 -6.12
CA PHE A 41 0.84 4.18 -6.16
C PHE A 41 -0.50 3.93 -6.84
N GLU A 42 -0.62 2.73 -7.38
CA GLU A 42 -1.85 2.19 -7.95
C GLU A 42 -2.04 0.73 -7.55
N PHE A 43 -3.28 0.33 -7.28
CA PHE A 43 -3.65 -1.06 -7.02
C PHE A 43 -5.14 -1.29 -7.24
N GLU A 44 -5.51 -2.57 -7.38
CA GLU A 44 -6.89 -3.02 -7.29
C GLU A 44 -7.08 -3.78 -5.98
N ALA A 45 -8.16 -3.48 -5.25
CA ALA A 45 -8.50 -4.16 -4.01
C ALA A 45 -9.88 -4.81 -4.13
N LYS A 46 -10.04 -5.98 -3.51
CA LYS A 46 -11.26 -6.79 -3.55
C LYS A 46 -11.79 -7.03 -2.14
N ASN A 47 -13.11 -6.93 -1.94
CA ASN A 47 -13.76 -7.31 -0.68
C ASN A 47 -14.31 -8.75 -0.76
N ARG A 48 -14.94 -9.27 0.31
CA ARG A 48 -15.39 -10.67 0.36
C ARG A 48 -16.54 -10.97 -0.60
N GLU A 49 -17.39 -9.98 -0.89
CA GLU A 49 -18.46 -10.06 -1.90
C GLU A 49 -17.93 -10.01 -3.34
N GLY A 50 -16.64 -9.76 -3.51
CA GLY A 50 -15.97 -9.70 -4.79
C GLY A 50 -16.11 -8.38 -5.55
N ARG A 51 -16.58 -7.33 -4.88
CA ARG A 51 -16.51 -5.97 -5.39
C ARG A 51 -15.06 -5.54 -5.48
N ILE A 52 -14.71 -4.84 -6.56
CA ILE A 52 -13.37 -4.36 -6.84
C ILE A 52 -13.37 -2.83 -6.80
N ILE A 53 -12.40 -2.25 -6.08
CA ILE A 53 -12.05 -0.83 -6.19
C ILE A 53 -10.68 -0.70 -6.86
N LYS A 54 -10.50 0.37 -7.63
CA LYS A 54 -9.24 0.70 -8.28
C LYS A 54 -8.73 2.03 -7.75
N ILE A 55 -7.49 2.04 -7.30
CA ILE A 55 -6.74 3.25 -6.98
C ILE A 55 -5.69 3.39 -8.07
N THR A 56 -5.72 4.48 -8.84
CA THR A 56 -4.83 4.69 -10.00
C THR A 56 -3.88 5.88 -9.85
N GLN A 57 -4.11 6.74 -8.86
CA GLN A 57 -3.34 7.98 -8.64
C GLN A 57 -3.12 8.26 -7.16
N GLY A 58 -2.95 7.21 -6.37
CA GLY A 58 -2.60 7.33 -4.95
C GLY A 58 -1.29 8.09 -4.79
N ARG A 59 -1.17 8.89 -3.74
CA ARG A 59 0.04 9.64 -3.41
C ARG A 59 0.43 9.40 -1.97
N PHE A 60 1.71 9.35 -1.71
CA PHE A 60 2.24 9.34 -0.36
C PHE A 60 3.37 10.35 -0.24
N ASP A 61 3.44 10.93 0.95
CA ASP A 61 4.56 11.76 1.40
C ASP A 61 4.78 11.46 2.88
N LYS A 62 5.87 10.77 3.19
CA LYS A 62 6.10 10.22 4.52
C LYS A 62 7.52 10.47 4.99
N ARG A 63 7.62 10.87 6.25
CA ARG A 63 8.86 10.77 7.00
C ARG A 63 9.03 9.34 7.52
N TYR A 64 10.22 8.79 7.37
CA TYR A 64 10.56 7.46 7.89
C TYR A 64 11.60 7.57 9.00
N ASN A 65 11.46 6.73 10.01
CA ASN A 65 12.45 6.55 11.06
C ASN A 65 13.00 5.12 10.97
N TYR A 66 14.29 4.97 11.27
CA TYR A 66 14.94 3.66 11.40
C TYR A 66 14.60 3.04 12.74
#